data_AF-X1M6R3-F1
#
_entry.id   AF-X1M6R3-F1
#
_cell.length_a   1.000
_cell.length_b   1.000
_cell.length_c   1.000
_cell.angle_alpha   90.00
_cell.angle_beta   90.00
_cell.angle_gamma   90.00
#
_symmetry.space_group_name_H-M   'P 1'
#
loop_
_entity.id
_entity.type
_entity.pdbx_description
1 polymer ?
#
loop_
_entity_poly.entity_id
_entity_poly.type
_entity_poly.pdbx_seq_one_letter_code
_entity_poly.pdbx_strand_id
1 'polypeptide(L)'
;MFDTRYPFISAYLKGEEAKTITFDHINRMSMASDIQDALGAIRQTDIGSYFEELHARTFDVLDEHLWRYFAQRINYIGSFKLLPGDILKVLSAYIVKYDVLNIKAALQNISTGKKSRMIPIGIIHNNGLLDKLSTAPDLDNITEILTRCKLGNYIPALEGYATAGETKSKFLAEAKLDSEYYKNLLEIARGIKDGPTLSKAIGLLIDMANLQVVSRAIIE
;
A
#
# COMPACT_ATOMS: atom_id res chain seq x y z
N MET A 1 1.62 -6.57 35.51
CA MET A 1 2.68 -5.67 35.01
C MET A 1 2.13 -4.94 33.80
N PHE A 2 2.04 -3.61 33.84
CA PHE A 2 1.54 -2.82 32.70
C PHE A 2 2.54 -2.92 31.55
N ASP A 3 2.08 -3.33 30.37
CA ASP A 3 2.92 -3.37 29.19
C ASP A 3 3.10 -1.94 28.65
N THR A 4 4.27 -1.36 28.92
CA THR A 4 4.62 0.02 28.55
C THR A 4 4.84 0.20 27.04
N ARG A 5 4.92 -0.89 26.28
CA ARG A 5 5.15 -0.86 24.83
C ARG A 5 3.97 -0.25 24.07
N TYR A 6 2.73 -0.56 24.48
CA TYR A 6 1.52 -0.02 23.84
C TYR A 6 1.33 1.48 24.08
N PRO A 7 1.43 2.01 25.32
CA PRO A 7 1.43 3.45 25.56
C PRO A 7 2.53 4.18 24.78
N PHE A 8 3.74 3.61 24.70
CA PHE A 8 4.84 4.20 23.94
C PHE A 8 4.49 4.36 22.46
N ILE A 9 4.11 3.28 21.78
CA ILE A 9 3.80 3.36 20.34
C ILE A 9 2.56 4.22 20.07
N SER A 10 1.55 4.17 20.95
CA SER A 10 0.35 5.01 20.82
C SER A 10 0.68 6.50 20.94
N ALA A 11 1.47 6.89 21.95
CA ALA A 11 1.90 8.27 22.12
C ALA A 11 2.77 8.75 20.95
N TYR A 12 3.67 7.89 20.46
CA TYR A 12 4.48 8.18 19.28
C TYR A 12 3.60 8.44 18.05
N LEU A 13 2.69 7.53 17.71
CA LEU A 13 1.82 7.66 16.54
C LEU A 13 0.88 8.88 16.64
N LYS A 14 0.41 9.24 17.84
CA LYS A 14 -0.34 10.48 18.06
C LYS A 14 0.50 11.74 17.85
N GLY A 15 1.78 11.69 18.23
CA GLY A 15 2.72 12.79 17.96
C GLY A 15 2.96 12.98 16.46
N GLU A 16 3.00 11.89 15.70
CA GLU A 16 3.11 11.90 14.23
C GLU A 16 1.83 12.41 13.56
N GLU A 17 0.66 11.97 14.03
CA GLU A 17 -0.64 12.39 13.50
C GLU A 17 -0.81 13.93 13.54
N ALA A 18 -0.33 14.57 14.61
CA ALA A 18 -0.43 16.03 14.79
C ALA A 18 0.31 16.85 13.71
N LYS A 19 1.24 16.24 12.97
CA LYS A 19 2.05 16.89 11.93
C LYS A 19 1.64 16.51 10.51
N THR A 20 0.51 15.82 10.37
CA THR A 20 -0.03 15.41 9.07
C THR A 20 -0.72 16.57 8.34
N ILE A 21 -0.98 16.35 7.05
CA ILE A 21 -1.73 17.29 6.21
C ILE A 21 -3.17 17.38 6.73
N THR A 22 -3.70 18.59 6.84
CA THR A 22 -5.04 18.88 7.35
C THR A 22 -5.92 19.40 6.22
N PHE A 23 -7.22 19.54 6.48
CA PHE A 23 -8.14 20.14 5.51
C PHE A 23 -7.73 21.56 5.08
N ASP A 24 -7.24 22.38 6.01
CA ASP A 24 -6.73 23.72 5.70
C ASP A 24 -5.53 23.69 4.75
N HIS A 25 -4.60 22.76 4.98
CA HIS A 25 -3.48 22.52 4.07
C HIS A 25 -3.97 22.14 2.66
N ILE A 26 -4.96 21.24 2.56
CA ILE A 26 -5.54 20.81 1.27
C ILE A 26 -6.19 21.98 0.54
N ASN A 27 -6.95 22.83 1.25
CA ASN A 27 -7.57 24.02 0.65
C ASN A 27 -6.53 25.01 0.13
N ARG A 28 -5.46 25.25 0.90
CA ARG A 28 -4.37 26.12 0.44
C ARG A 28 -3.64 25.54 -0.77
N MET A 29 -3.41 24.23 -0.80
CA MET A 29 -2.84 23.55 -1.96
C MET A 29 -3.74 23.63 -3.20
N SER A 30 -5.07 23.52 -3.07
CA SER A 30 -5.98 23.57 -4.22
C SER A 30 -6.09 24.96 -4.84
N MET A 31 -5.74 26.01 -4.10
CA MET A 31 -5.66 27.39 -4.56
C MET A 31 -4.28 27.78 -5.12
N ALA A 32 -3.29 26.88 -5.06
CA ALA A 32 -1.94 27.15 -5.53
C ALA A 32 -1.89 27.25 -7.06
N SER A 33 -1.05 28.15 -7.58
CA SER A 33 -0.90 28.33 -9.03
C SER A 33 0.11 27.35 -9.64
N ASP A 34 1.02 26.82 -8.83
CA ASP A 34 2.00 25.82 -9.23
C ASP A 34 2.39 24.87 -8.07
N ILE A 35 3.29 23.92 -8.37
CA ILE A 35 3.77 22.92 -7.41
C ILE A 35 4.56 23.57 -6.26
N GLN A 36 5.27 24.68 -6.50
CA GLN A 36 6.05 25.36 -5.47
C GLN A 36 5.12 25.97 -4.42
N ASP A 37 4.08 26.65 -4.89
CA ASP A 37 3.05 27.25 -4.05
C ASP A 37 2.31 26.18 -3.25
N ALA A 38 1.97 25.05 -3.90
CA ALA A 38 1.32 23.92 -3.23
C ALA A 38 2.22 23.32 -2.12
N LEU A 39 3.51 23.14 -2.39
CA LEU A 39 4.46 22.67 -1.37
C LEU A 39 4.66 23.69 -0.25
N GLY A 40 4.63 24.99 -0.57
CA GLY A 40 4.63 26.07 0.41
C GLY A 40 3.44 25.99 1.36
N ALA A 41 2.27 25.57 0.89
CA ALA A 41 1.08 25.40 1.72
C ALA A 41 1.25 24.33 2.81
N ILE A 42 1.96 23.24 2.53
CA ILE A 42 2.19 22.13 3.47
C ILE A 42 3.53 22.20 4.20
N ARG A 43 4.30 23.27 4.02
CA ARG A 43 5.67 23.42 4.52
C ARG A 43 5.88 23.01 5.99
N GLN A 44 4.91 23.35 6.85
CA GLN A 44 4.97 23.08 8.30
C GLN A 44 4.59 21.64 8.71
N THR A 45 4.23 20.79 7.74
CA THR A 45 3.95 19.36 7.97
C THR A 45 5.23 18.55 7.84
N ASP A 46 5.23 17.31 8.34
CA ASP A 46 6.40 16.43 8.19
C ASP A 46 6.74 16.15 6.71
N ILE A 47 5.72 15.97 5.86
CA ILE A 47 5.90 15.76 4.42
C ILE A 47 6.42 17.03 3.74
N GLY A 48 5.89 18.21 4.11
CA GLY A 48 6.37 19.48 3.59
C GLY A 48 7.82 19.75 3.94
N SER A 49 8.21 19.47 5.18
CA SER A 49 9.59 19.58 5.66
C SER A 49 10.52 18.65 4.89
N TYR A 50 10.10 17.39 4.67
CA TYR A 50 10.87 16.44 3.86
C TYR A 50 11.09 16.92 2.41
N PHE A 51 10.10 17.62 1.82
CA PHE A 51 10.22 18.16 0.48
C PHE A 51 11.05 19.44 0.37
N GLU A 52 11.26 20.19 1.45
CA GLU A 52 12.14 21.37 1.43
C GLU A 52 13.58 21.01 1.04
N GLU A 53 14.02 19.80 1.40
CA GLU A 53 15.36 19.30 1.10
C GLU A 53 15.56 18.94 -0.38
N LEU A 54 14.49 18.93 -1.18
CA LEU A 54 14.50 18.52 -2.59
C LEU A 54 14.55 19.71 -3.56
N HIS A 55 15.47 19.61 -4.52
CA HIS A 55 15.73 20.67 -5.51
C HIS A 55 14.86 20.54 -6.78
N ALA A 56 14.42 19.32 -7.14
CA ALA A 56 13.59 19.07 -8.32
C ALA A 56 12.12 18.84 -7.91
N ARG A 57 11.19 19.59 -8.52
CA ARG A 57 9.78 19.61 -8.09
C ARG A 57 8.80 19.37 -9.25
N THR A 58 9.03 18.31 -10.02
CA THR A 58 8.01 17.77 -10.93
C THR A 58 7.14 16.77 -10.17
N PHE A 59 5.92 16.53 -10.65
CA PHE A 59 5.00 15.56 -10.02
C PHE A 59 5.64 14.18 -9.88
N ASP A 60 6.29 13.69 -10.93
CA ASP A 60 6.90 12.36 -10.95
C ASP A 60 8.03 12.20 -9.92
N VAL A 61 8.86 13.24 -9.78
CA VAL A 61 9.94 13.24 -8.78
C VAL A 61 9.36 13.28 -7.38
N LEU A 62 8.32 14.08 -7.14
CA LEU A 62 7.67 14.15 -5.83
C LEU A 62 6.98 12.83 -5.47
N ASP A 63 6.27 12.19 -6.40
CA ASP A 63 5.64 10.89 -6.20
C ASP A 63 6.67 9.83 -5.79
N GLU A 64 7.80 9.74 -6.49
CA GLU A 64 8.88 8.82 -6.12
C GLU A 64 9.42 9.10 -4.71
N HIS A 65 9.62 10.37 -4.36
CA HIS A 65 10.11 10.76 -3.05
C HIS A 65 9.08 10.49 -1.93
N LEU A 66 7.77 10.58 -2.20
CA LEU A 66 6.74 10.19 -1.25
C LEU A 66 6.81 8.70 -0.93
N TRP A 67 7.03 7.85 -1.94
CA TRP A 67 7.19 6.43 -1.69
C TRP A 67 8.43 6.12 -0.85
N ARG A 68 9.55 6.79 -1.13
CA ARG A 68 10.78 6.67 -0.33
C ARG A 68 10.57 7.12 1.11
N TYR A 69 9.93 8.27 1.30
CA TYR A 69 9.58 8.78 2.62
C TYR A 69 8.70 7.80 3.38
N PHE A 70 7.65 7.31 2.74
CA PHE A 70 6.74 6.34 3.35
C PHE A 70 7.47 5.06 3.76
N ALA A 71 8.28 4.48 2.87
CA ALA A 71 9.10 3.31 3.19
C ALA A 71 10.06 3.56 4.37
N GLN A 72 10.70 4.74 4.41
CA GLN A 72 11.56 5.14 5.52
C GLN A 72 10.79 5.21 6.85
N ARG A 73 9.58 5.81 6.87
CA ARG A 73 8.76 5.89 8.09
C ARG A 73 8.31 4.52 8.57
N ILE A 74 7.89 3.63 7.66
CA ILE A 74 7.53 2.26 8.00
C ILE A 74 8.72 1.51 8.62
N ASN A 75 9.89 1.58 7.98
CA ASN A 75 11.10 0.94 8.48
C ASN A 75 11.54 1.50 9.83
N TYR A 76 11.40 2.82 10.02
CA TYR A 76 11.72 3.47 11.29
C TYR A 76 10.82 2.95 12.42
N ILE A 77 9.50 2.93 12.23
CA ILE A 77 8.55 2.38 13.20
C ILE A 77 8.86 0.89 13.47
N GLY A 78 9.09 0.11 12.41
CA GLY A 78 9.43 -1.32 12.52
C GLY A 78 10.73 -1.60 13.28
N SER A 79 11.64 -0.62 13.35
CA SER A 79 12.92 -0.73 14.07
C SER A 79 12.83 -0.47 15.57
N PHE A 80 11.68 -0.01 16.08
CA PHE A 80 11.53 0.31 17.49
C PHE A 80 11.67 -0.94 18.36
N LYS A 81 12.65 -0.94 19.26
CA LYS A 81 12.86 -2.01 20.25
C LYS A 81 11.62 -2.26 21.12
N LEU A 82 10.83 -1.22 21.35
CA LEU A 82 9.62 -1.26 22.16
C LEU A 82 8.36 -1.54 21.33
N LEU A 83 8.45 -1.86 20.04
CA LEU A 83 7.28 -2.21 19.24
C LEU A 83 6.71 -3.56 19.70
N PRO A 84 5.42 -3.64 20.07
CA PRO A 84 4.78 -4.92 20.32
C PRO A 84 4.84 -5.82 19.08
N GLY A 85 5.12 -7.11 19.27
CA GLY A 85 5.31 -8.04 18.16
C GLY A 85 4.05 -8.28 17.33
N ASP A 86 2.88 -8.12 17.91
CA ASP A 86 1.59 -8.17 17.22
C ASP A 86 1.34 -6.93 16.36
N ILE A 87 1.70 -5.73 16.84
CA ILE A 87 1.69 -4.50 16.02
C ILE A 87 2.66 -4.62 14.84
N LEU A 88 3.83 -5.22 15.04
CA LEU A 88 4.76 -5.51 13.94
C LEU A 88 4.14 -6.45 12.91
N LYS A 89 3.37 -7.46 13.34
CA LYS A 89 2.62 -8.34 12.42
C LYS A 89 1.57 -7.57 11.63
N VAL A 90 0.81 -6.67 12.26
CA VAL A 90 -0.16 -5.80 11.54
C VAL A 90 0.55 -4.96 10.51
N LEU A 91 1.66 -4.31 10.87
CA LEU A 91 2.43 -3.48 9.96
C LEU A 91 2.94 -4.29 8.77
N SER A 92 3.50 -5.47 9.04
CA SER A 92 4.02 -6.39 8.02
C SER A 92 2.92 -6.89 7.10
N ALA A 93 1.70 -7.12 7.61
CA ALA A 93 0.56 -7.50 6.80
C ALA A 93 0.02 -6.33 5.96
N TYR A 94 -0.03 -5.13 6.54
CA TYR A 94 -0.52 -3.93 5.87
C TYR A 94 0.31 -3.58 4.63
N ILE A 95 1.64 -3.70 4.70
CA ILE A 95 2.52 -3.38 3.55
C ILE A 95 2.32 -4.32 2.35
N VAL A 96 1.78 -5.54 2.56
CA VAL A 96 1.48 -6.48 1.47
C VAL A 96 0.44 -5.93 0.50
N LYS A 97 -0.36 -4.93 0.92
CA LYS A 97 -1.25 -4.18 0.03
C LYS A 97 -0.53 -3.69 -1.23
N TYR A 98 0.69 -3.19 -1.07
CA TYR A 98 1.45 -2.63 -2.18
C TYR A 98 2.04 -3.71 -3.08
N ASP A 99 2.40 -4.87 -2.52
CA ASP A 99 2.74 -6.06 -3.33
C ASP A 99 1.53 -6.50 -4.17
N VAL A 100 0.32 -6.52 -3.58
CA VAL A 100 -0.92 -6.85 -4.31
C VAL A 100 -1.19 -5.86 -5.45
N LEU A 101 -1.03 -4.56 -5.20
CA LEU A 101 -1.14 -3.53 -6.25
C LEU A 101 -0.11 -3.73 -7.37
N ASN A 102 1.14 -4.09 -7.02
CA ASN A 102 2.18 -4.38 -8.00
C ASN A 102 1.89 -5.66 -8.80
N ILE A 103 1.31 -6.69 -8.19
CA ILE A 103 0.87 -7.91 -8.89
C ILE A 103 -0.22 -7.55 -9.91
N LYS A 104 -1.22 -6.76 -9.51
CA LYS A 104 -2.28 -6.29 -10.43
C LYS A 104 -1.71 -5.48 -11.59
N ALA A 105 -0.76 -4.59 -11.30
CA ALA A 105 -0.05 -3.82 -12.32
C ALA A 105 0.69 -4.74 -13.29
N ALA A 106 1.37 -5.79 -12.81
CA ALA A 106 2.05 -6.77 -13.66
C ALA A 106 1.07 -7.56 -14.55
N LEU A 107 -0.05 -8.02 -14.00
CA LEU A 107 -1.11 -8.68 -14.78
C LEU A 107 -1.65 -7.76 -15.88
N GLN A 108 -1.86 -6.47 -15.56
CA GLN A 108 -2.28 -5.48 -16.54
C GLN A 108 -1.22 -5.24 -17.62
N ASN A 109 0.07 -5.25 -17.25
CA ASN A 109 1.16 -5.11 -18.22
C ASN A 109 1.16 -6.29 -19.21
N ILE A 110 0.94 -7.52 -18.74
CA ILE A 110 0.84 -8.72 -19.59
C ILE A 110 -0.32 -8.58 -20.59
N SER A 111 -1.50 -8.17 -20.12
CA SER A 111 -2.70 -8.08 -20.98
C SER A 111 -2.69 -6.89 -21.94
N THR A 112 -2.07 -5.77 -21.57
CA THR A 112 -2.17 -4.51 -22.35
C THR A 112 -0.88 -4.11 -23.05
N GLY A 113 0.25 -4.74 -22.71
CA GLY A 113 1.59 -4.36 -23.15
C GLY A 113 2.08 -3.00 -22.62
N LYS A 114 1.27 -2.28 -21.82
CA LYS A 114 1.63 -0.99 -21.25
C LYS A 114 2.32 -1.19 -19.92
N LYS A 115 3.52 -0.64 -19.76
CA LYS A 115 4.25 -0.69 -18.50
C LYS A 115 3.65 0.26 -17.47
N SER A 116 3.10 -0.30 -16.39
CA SER A 116 2.63 0.44 -15.23
C SER A 116 3.78 0.76 -14.27
N ARG A 117 3.67 1.89 -13.55
CA ARG A 117 4.63 2.23 -12.48
C ARG A 117 4.45 1.28 -11.30
N MET A 118 5.55 0.71 -10.84
CA MET A 118 5.57 -0.14 -9.66
C MET A 118 5.82 0.69 -8.40
N ILE A 119 5.17 0.30 -7.32
CA ILE A 119 5.28 0.93 -6.01
C ILE A 119 6.52 0.35 -5.30
N PRO A 120 7.51 1.17 -4.92
CA PRO A 120 8.78 0.70 -4.35
C PRO A 120 8.67 0.44 -2.84
N ILE A 121 7.67 -0.34 -2.44
CA ILE A 121 7.48 -0.81 -1.06
C ILE A 121 6.85 -2.20 -1.07
N GLY A 122 7.07 -2.96 0.00
CA GLY A 122 6.54 -4.31 0.15
C GLY A 122 7.65 -5.36 0.06
N ILE A 123 7.24 -6.61 0.17
CA ILE A 123 8.13 -7.77 0.22
C ILE A 123 8.83 -7.96 -1.12
N ILE A 124 8.14 -7.76 -2.25
CA ILE A 124 8.72 -7.94 -3.59
C ILE A 124 9.82 -6.91 -3.84
N HIS A 125 9.57 -5.66 -3.47
CA HIS A 125 10.58 -4.59 -3.54
C HIS A 125 11.78 -4.90 -2.65
N ASN A 126 11.55 -5.30 -1.39
CA ASN A 126 12.63 -5.59 -0.43
C ASN A 126 13.50 -6.79 -0.86
N ASN A 127 13.00 -7.68 -1.71
CA ASN A 127 13.77 -8.78 -2.31
C ASN A 127 14.47 -8.38 -3.64
N GLY A 128 14.34 -7.13 -4.09
CA GLY A 128 14.92 -6.66 -5.35
C GLY A 128 14.27 -7.29 -6.60
N LEU A 129 13.03 -7.78 -6.49
CA LEU A 129 12.33 -8.48 -7.57
C LEU A 129 11.28 -7.61 -8.28
N LEU A 130 11.19 -6.32 -7.93
CA LEU A 130 10.17 -5.41 -8.46
C LEU A 130 10.31 -5.19 -9.98
N ASP A 131 11.54 -5.02 -10.46
CA ASP A 131 11.81 -4.87 -11.91
C ASP A 131 11.45 -6.14 -12.68
N LYS A 132 11.78 -7.31 -12.11
CA LYS A 132 11.44 -8.61 -12.70
C LYS A 132 9.92 -8.81 -12.77
N LEU A 133 9.19 -8.40 -11.73
CA LEU A 133 7.74 -8.42 -11.72
C LEU A 133 7.18 -7.49 -12.81
N SER A 134 7.76 -6.30 -12.98
CA SER A 134 7.33 -5.35 -14.00
C SER A 134 7.52 -5.83 -15.44
N THR A 135 8.50 -6.69 -15.69
CA THR A 135 8.84 -7.22 -17.01
C THR A 135 8.45 -8.68 -17.18
N ALA A 136 7.63 -9.23 -16.28
CA ALA A 136 7.20 -10.63 -16.36
C ALA A 136 6.38 -10.86 -17.66
N PRO A 137 6.75 -11.84 -18.50
CA PRO A 137 6.08 -12.08 -19.78
C PRO A 137 4.77 -12.86 -19.63
N ASP A 138 4.64 -13.67 -18.58
CA ASP A 138 3.52 -14.59 -18.36
C ASP A 138 3.22 -14.79 -16.87
N LEU A 139 2.15 -15.53 -16.58
CA LEU A 139 1.71 -15.84 -15.22
C LEU A 139 2.66 -16.78 -14.48
N ASP A 140 3.40 -17.64 -15.17
CA ASP A 140 4.34 -18.57 -14.56
C ASP A 140 5.52 -17.82 -13.93
N ASN A 141 6.02 -16.79 -14.62
CA ASN A 141 7.05 -15.89 -14.09
C ASN A 141 6.56 -15.11 -12.86
N ILE A 142 5.30 -14.63 -12.87
CA ILE A 142 4.71 -13.99 -11.68
C ILE A 142 4.64 -14.99 -10.53
N THR A 143 4.17 -16.21 -10.78
CA THR A 143 4.04 -17.29 -9.79
C THR A 143 5.39 -17.66 -9.16
N GLU A 144 6.45 -17.71 -9.96
CA GLU A 144 7.82 -17.93 -9.47
C GLU A 144 8.28 -16.80 -8.53
N ILE A 145 8.04 -15.54 -8.91
CA ILE A 145 8.38 -14.38 -8.08
C ILE A 145 7.62 -14.42 -6.75
N LEU A 146 6.31 -14.72 -6.78
CA LEU A 146 5.50 -14.84 -5.57
C LEU A 146 5.99 -15.95 -4.64
N THR A 147 6.37 -17.08 -5.21
CA THR A 147 6.94 -18.20 -4.45
C THR A 147 8.24 -17.80 -3.75
N ARG A 148 9.16 -17.14 -4.46
CA ARG A 148 10.42 -16.64 -3.90
C ARG A 148 10.21 -15.61 -2.79
N CYS A 149 9.19 -14.76 -2.94
CA CYS A 149 8.82 -13.74 -1.94
C CYS A 149 7.99 -14.27 -0.77
N LYS A 150 7.71 -15.59 -0.70
CA LYS A 150 6.81 -16.19 0.32
C LYS A 150 5.38 -15.60 0.27
N LEU A 151 4.94 -15.17 -0.90
CA LEU A 151 3.60 -14.67 -1.22
C LEU A 151 2.75 -15.74 -1.93
N GLY A 152 3.04 -17.02 -1.66
CA GLY A 152 2.41 -18.15 -2.36
C GLY A 152 0.91 -18.27 -2.13
N ASN A 153 0.37 -17.68 -1.06
CA ASN A 153 -1.07 -17.63 -0.79
C ASN A 153 -1.86 -16.82 -1.83
N TYR A 154 -1.20 -15.95 -2.60
CA TYR A 154 -1.83 -15.18 -3.67
C TYR A 154 -1.85 -15.92 -5.01
N ILE A 155 -1.12 -17.04 -5.16
CA ILE A 155 -1.06 -17.80 -6.42
C ILE A 155 -2.45 -18.33 -6.84
N PRO A 156 -3.28 -18.92 -5.95
CA PRO A 156 -4.62 -19.37 -6.33
C PRO A 156 -5.54 -18.26 -6.85
N ALA A 157 -5.28 -17.00 -6.47
CA ALA A 157 -6.05 -15.86 -6.98
C ALA A 157 -5.77 -15.59 -8.48
N LEU A 158 -4.62 -16.04 -8.98
CA LEU A 158 -4.22 -15.92 -10.38
C LEU A 158 -4.79 -17.03 -11.26
N GLU A 159 -5.32 -18.10 -10.67
CA GLU A 159 -5.93 -19.21 -11.41
C GLU A 159 -7.17 -18.76 -12.18
N GLY A 160 -7.16 -19.00 -13.49
CA GLY A 160 -8.23 -18.62 -14.41
C GLY A 160 -8.11 -17.21 -14.98
N TYR A 161 -6.98 -16.52 -14.78
CA TYR A 161 -6.69 -15.27 -15.49
C TYR A 161 -6.50 -15.55 -16.99
N ALA A 162 -7.44 -15.13 -17.83
CA ALA A 162 -7.28 -15.26 -19.28
C ALA A 162 -6.42 -14.10 -19.81
N THR A 163 -5.33 -14.43 -20.48
CA THR A 163 -4.46 -13.45 -21.16
C THR A 163 -5.14 -12.80 -22.37
N ALA A 164 -6.22 -13.41 -22.88
CA ALA A 164 -6.96 -12.98 -24.06
C ALA A 164 -8.27 -12.24 -23.69
N GLY A 165 -8.16 -10.95 -23.35
CA GLY A 165 -9.21 -9.94 -23.54
C GLY A 165 -10.53 -10.05 -22.76
N GLU A 166 -10.77 -11.13 -22.00
CA GLU A 166 -11.98 -11.23 -21.19
C GLU A 166 -11.87 -10.38 -19.92
N THR A 167 -12.40 -9.16 -19.99
CA THR A 167 -12.42 -8.20 -18.86
C THR A 167 -12.96 -8.83 -17.58
N LYS A 168 -13.98 -9.69 -17.68
CA LYS A 168 -14.55 -10.44 -16.54
C LYS A 168 -13.54 -11.33 -15.81
N SER A 169 -12.67 -12.03 -16.54
CA SER A 169 -11.64 -12.90 -15.94
C SER A 169 -10.59 -12.09 -15.18
N LYS A 170 -10.24 -10.91 -15.71
CA LYS A 170 -9.31 -9.96 -15.07
C LYS A 170 -9.88 -9.40 -13.77
N PHE A 171 -11.12 -8.89 -13.78
CA PHE A 171 -11.75 -8.37 -12.57
C PHE A 171 -11.88 -9.42 -11.48
N LEU A 172 -12.21 -10.65 -11.86
CA LEU A 172 -12.32 -11.74 -10.90
C LEU A 172 -10.98 -12.03 -10.22
N ALA A 173 -9.88 -12.07 -10.96
CA ALA A 173 -8.55 -12.26 -10.39
C ALA A 173 -8.14 -11.08 -9.47
N GLU A 174 -8.38 -9.84 -9.90
CA GLU A 174 -8.10 -8.66 -9.07
C GLU A 174 -8.91 -8.67 -7.76
N ALA A 175 -10.18 -9.07 -7.81
CA ALA A 175 -11.05 -9.19 -6.65
C ALA A 175 -10.62 -10.34 -5.73
N LYS A 176 -10.18 -11.48 -6.28
CA LYS A 176 -9.61 -12.59 -5.50
C LYS A 176 -8.33 -12.16 -4.76
N LEU A 177 -7.45 -11.39 -5.41
CA LEU A 177 -6.24 -10.85 -4.79
C LEU A 177 -6.56 -9.92 -3.62
N ASP A 178 -7.54 -9.01 -3.78
CA ASP A 178 -7.99 -8.14 -2.69
C ASP A 178 -8.62 -8.95 -1.55
N SER A 179 -9.44 -9.96 -1.90
CA SER A 179 -10.10 -10.82 -0.92
C SER A 179 -9.09 -11.55 -0.05
N GLU A 180 -8.05 -12.14 -0.65
CA GLU A 180 -7.00 -12.84 0.07
C GLU A 180 -6.18 -11.89 0.97
N TYR A 181 -5.88 -10.68 0.49
CA TYR A 181 -5.23 -9.65 1.29
C TYR A 181 -6.05 -9.26 2.52
N TYR A 182 -7.33 -8.92 2.33
CA TYR A 182 -8.19 -8.48 3.42
C TYR A 182 -8.51 -9.61 4.40
N LYS A 183 -8.63 -10.85 3.92
CA LYS A 183 -8.81 -12.04 4.76
C LYS A 183 -7.62 -12.20 5.70
N ASN A 184 -6.39 -12.19 5.18
CA ASN A 184 -5.17 -12.31 5.99
C ASN A 184 -5.06 -11.15 7.00
N LEU A 185 -5.31 -9.91 6.56
CA LEU A 185 -5.26 -8.75 7.45
C LEU A 185 -6.30 -8.84 8.58
N LEU A 186 -7.50 -9.32 8.29
CA LEU A 186 -8.57 -9.50 9.27
C LEU A 186 -8.27 -10.64 10.26
N GLU A 187 -7.69 -11.75 9.79
CA GLU A 187 -7.23 -12.84 10.65
C GLU A 187 -6.17 -12.35 11.65
N ILE A 188 -5.21 -11.56 11.18
CA ILE A 188 -4.20 -10.95 12.05
C ILE A 188 -4.84 -9.98 13.04
N ALA A 189 -5.76 -9.12 12.60
CA ALA A 189 -6.44 -8.17 13.47
C ALA A 189 -7.23 -8.87 14.58
N ARG A 190 -7.93 -9.98 14.28
CA ARG A 190 -8.67 -10.76 15.28
C ARG A 190 -7.77 -11.39 16.34
N GLY A 191 -6.49 -11.62 16.05
CA GLY A 191 -5.52 -12.18 16.97
C GLY A 191 -4.94 -11.20 18.00
N ILE A 192 -5.35 -9.92 17.97
CA ILE A 192 -4.79 -8.83 18.79
C ILE A 192 -5.74 -8.46 19.92
N LYS A 193 -5.18 -7.99 21.05
CA LYS A 193 -5.95 -7.62 22.24
C LYS A 193 -7.08 -6.61 21.96
N ASP A 194 -6.78 -5.55 21.19
CA ASP A 194 -7.76 -4.55 20.72
C ASP A 194 -8.27 -4.84 19.30
N GLY A 195 -8.18 -6.11 18.89
CA GLY A 195 -8.53 -6.63 17.58
C GLY A 195 -9.95 -6.31 17.09
N PRO A 196 -10.99 -6.26 17.94
CA PRO A 196 -12.34 -5.91 17.50
C PRO A 196 -12.44 -4.52 16.86
N THR A 197 -11.74 -3.51 17.41
CA THR A 197 -11.73 -2.15 16.87
C THR A 197 -11.04 -2.11 15.50
N LEU A 198 -9.87 -2.74 15.40
CA LEU A 198 -9.11 -2.83 14.14
C LEU A 198 -9.89 -3.62 13.08
N SER A 199 -10.52 -4.73 13.48
CA SER A 199 -11.36 -5.56 12.61
C SER A 199 -12.55 -4.78 12.08
N LYS A 200 -13.17 -3.91 12.88
CA LYS A 200 -14.25 -3.02 12.43
C LYS A 200 -13.75 -2.03 11.39
N ALA A 201 -12.58 -1.41 11.61
CA ALA A 201 -11.98 -0.51 10.62
C ALA A 201 -11.62 -1.22 9.31
N ILE A 202 -11.06 -2.44 9.39
CA ILE A 202 -10.79 -3.28 8.21
C ILE A 202 -12.11 -3.67 7.51
N GLY A 203 -13.17 -3.96 8.25
CA GLY A 203 -14.50 -4.21 7.69
C GLY A 203 -15.00 -3.07 6.81
N LEU A 204 -14.83 -1.81 7.26
CA LEU A 204 -15.17 -0.65 6.44
C LEU A 204 -14.34 -0.55 5.15
N LEU A 205 -13.05 -0.94 5.20
CA LEU A 205 -12.20 -0.99 4.00
C LEU A 205 -12.66 -2.07 3.02
N ILE A 206 -13.10 -3.23 3.54
CA ILE A 206 -13.68 -4.32 2.75
C ILE A 206 -14.98 -3.86 2.10
N ASP A 207 -15.88 -3.21 2.84
CA ASP A 207 -17.14 -2.69 2.33
C ASP A 207 -16.89 -1.68 1.20
N MET A 208 -15.93 -0.77 1.38
CA MET A 208 -15.54 0.19 0.35
C MET A 208 -14.95 -0.50 -0.89
N ALA A 209 -14.10 -1.51 -0.72
CA ALA A 209 -13.55 -2.28 -1.84
C ALA A 209 -14.65 -3.02 -2.62
N ASN A 210 -15.61 -3.63 -1.91
CA ASN A 210 -16.75 -4.30 -2.52
C ASN A 210 -17.63 -3.32 -3.30
N LEU A 211 -17.91 -2.14 -2.75
CA LEU A 211 -18.64 -1.08 -3.47
C LEU A 211 -17.90 -0.65 -4.74
N GLN A 212 -16.57 -0.49 -4.68
CA GLN A 212 -15.77 -0.16 -5.86
C GLN A 212 -15.83 -1.26 -6.93
N VAL A 213 -15.76 -2.53 -6.54
CA VAL A 213 -15.87 -3.67 -7.47
C VAL A 213 -17.26 -3.71 -8.13
N VAL A 214 -18.33 -3.58 -7.34
CA VAL A 214 -19.71 -3.57 -7.86
C VAL A 214 -19.94 -2.37 -8.77
N SER A 215 -19.49 -1.17 -8.39
CA SER A 215 -19.63 0.02 -9.23
C SER A 215 -18.90 -0.11 -10.57
N ARG A 216 -17.70 -0.71 -10.60
CA ARG A 216 -16.97 -0.97 -11.85
C ARG A 216 -17.70 -1.99 -12.73
N ALA A 217 -18.23 -3.06 -12.13
CA ALA A 217 -18.97 -4.09 -12.86
C ALA A 217 -20.29 -3.58 -13.48
N ILE A 218 -20.83 -2.44 -13.03
CA ILE A 218 -22.02 -1.80 -13.61
C ILE A 218 -21.66 -0.83 -14.75
N ILE A 219 -20.48 -0.20 -14.69
CA ILE A 219 -20.04 0.80 -15.67
C ILE A 219 -19.52 0.14 -16.96
N GLU A 220 -19.07 -1.11 -16.89
CA GLU A 220 -18.67 -1.94 -18.04
C GLU A 220 -19.82 -2.77 -18.63
#